data_AF-A0A382KFW3-F1
#
_entry.id   AF-A0A382KFW3-F1
#
_cell.length_a   1.000
_cell.length_b   1.000
_cell.length_c   1.000
_cell.angle_alpha   90.00
_cell.angle_beta   90.00
_cell.angle_gamma   90.00
#
_symmetry.space_group_name_H-M   'P 1'
#
loop_
_entity.id
_entity.type
_entity.pdbx_description
1 polymer ?
#
loop_
_entity_poly.entity_id
_entity_poly.type
_entity_poly.pdbx_seq_one_letter_code
_entity_poly.pdbx_strand_id
1 'polypeptide(L)'
;VKVYQSRFTNMQYAVSQQKPATVVKLIVVGPKEKVVGCHMIGQAADEIIQGFAVALKMGATKSDFDNTVAIHPTAAEELVTLR
;
A
#
# COMPACT_ATOMS: atom_id res chain seq x y z
N VAL A 1 16.81 0.21 7.82
CA VAL A 1 15.61 -0.22 7.07
C VAL A 1 14.41 0.23 7.87
N LYS A 2 13.45 0.93 7.25
CA LYS A 2 12.22 1.40 7.91
C LYS A 2 11.03 0.73 7.24
N VAL A 3 9.98 0.46 8.00
CA VAL A 3 8.79 -0.25 7.54
C VAL A 3 7.57 0.57 7.88
N TYR A 4 6.76 0.85 6.86
CA TYR A 4 5.43 1.42 7.00
C TYR A 4 4.39 0.32 6.81
N GLN A 5 3.33 0.28 7.61
CA GLN A 5 2.31 -0.76 7.49
C GLN A 5 0.94 -0.28 7.98
N SER A 6 -0.12 -0.81 7.38
CA SER A 6 -1.52 -0.59 7.80
C SER A 6 -2.26 -1.93 7.80
N ARG A 7 -3.26 -2.04 8.68
CA ARG A 7 -4.19 -3.16 8.77
C ARG A 7 -5.61 -2.61 8.86
N PHE A 8 -6.47 -2.99 7.93
CA PHE A 8 -7.83 -2.47 7.83
C PHE A 8 -8.81 -3.56 7.35
N THR A 9 -10.11 -3.24 7.37
CA THR A 9 -11.16 -4.07 6.75
C THR A 9 -11.63 -3.33 5.51
N ASN A 10 -11.61 -3.99 4.33
CA ASN A 10 -12.14 -3.38 3.11
C ASN A 10 -13.61 -3.00 3.28
N MET A 11 -14.00 -1.86 2.69
CA MET A 11 -15.39 -1.38 2.73
C MET A 11 -16.39 -2.41 2.18
N GLN A 12 -15.98 -3.25 1.23
CA GLN A 12 -16.79 -4.38 0.73
C GLN A 12 -17.28 -5.31 1.85
N TYR A 13 -16.49 -5.51 2.91
CA TYR A 13 -16.85 -6.35 4.05
C TYR A 13 -17.42 -5.55 5.23
N ALA A 14 -17.69 -4.24 5.09
CA ALA A 14 -18.09 -3.37 6.20
C ALA A 14 -19.37 -3.85 6.92
N VAL A 15 -20.34 -4.35 6.15
CA VAL A 15 -21.63 -4.87 6.65
C VAL A 15 -21.66 -6.40 6.79
N SER A 16 -20.55 -7.07 6.46
CA SER A 16 -20.42 -8.53 6.60
C SER A 16 -20.18 -8.92 8.06
N GLN A 17 -20.65 -10.10 8.44
CA GLN A 17 -20.29 -10.74 9.71
C GLN A 17 -18.81 -11.15 9.72
N GLN A 18 -18.31 -11.63 8.59
CA GLN A 18 -16.90 -11.97 8.40
C GLN A 18 -16.15 -10.77 7.83
N LYS A 19 -15.13 -10.31 8.57
CA LYS A 19 -14.32 -9.13 8.26
C LYS A 19 -12.85 -9.53 8.13
N PRO A 20 -12.46 -10.22 7.04
CA PRO A 20 -11.05 -10.54 6.82
C PRO A 20 -10.25 -9.24 6.74
N ALA A 21 -9.08 -9.25 7.37
CA ALA A 21 -8.20 -8.08 7.38
C ALA A 21 -7.38 -8.02 6.09
N THR A 22 -7.22 -6.81 5.57
CA THR A 22 -6.20 -6.48 4.57
C THR A 22 -5.02 -5.85 5.29
N VAL A 23 -3.81 -6.23 4.88
CA VAL A 23 -2.56 -5.72 5.42
C VAL A 23 -1.68 -5.27 4.26
N VAL A 24 -1.15 -4.05 4.37
CA VAL A 24 -0.18 -3.49 3.43
C VAL A 24 1.11 -3.16 4.15
N LYS A 25 2.24 -3.27 3.46
CA LYS A 25 3.57 -2.96 3.98
C LYS A 25 4.47 -2.35 2.91
N LEU A 26 5.10 -1.24 3.24
CA LEU A 26 6.15 -0.59 2.45
C LEU A 26 7.49 -0.69 3.20
N ILE A 27 8.51 -1.24 2.55
CA ILE A 27 9.85 -1.38 3.10
C ILE A 27 10.75 -0.36 2.41
N VAL A 28 11.42 0.49 3.19
CA VAL A 28 12.26 1.57 2.67
C VAL A 28 13.68 1.54 3.25
N VAL A 29 14.63 2.06 2.48
CA VAL A 29 16.05 2.15 2.87
C VAL A 29 16.66 3.51 2.58
N GLY A 30 17.68 3.86 3.37
CA GLY A 30 18.46 5.08 3.21
C GLY A 30 17.72 6.36 3.60
N PRO A 31 18.41 7.51 3.55
CA PRO A 31 17.87 8.80 3.97
C PRO A 31 16.76 9.33 3.06
N LYS A 32 16.73 8.88 1.79
CA LYS A 32 15.66 9.21 0.83
C LYS A 32 14.47 8.25 0.90
N GLU A 33 14.50 7.27 1.80
CA GLU A 33 13.47 6.25 1.94
C GLU A 33 13.07 5.61 0.60
N LYS A 34 14.08 5.13 -0.16
CA LYS A 34 13.84 4.39 -1.41
C LYS A 34 13.03 3.14 -1.09
N VAL A 35 11.95 2.90 -1.83
CA VAL A 35 11.12 1.72 -1.66
C VAL A 35 11.83 0.50 -2.24
N VAL A 36 12.04 -0.52 -1.41
CA VAL A 36 12.69 -1.79 -1.78
C VAL A 36 11.75 -3.00 -1.62
N GLY A 37 10.58 -2.80 -1.01
CA GLY A 37 9.54 -3.81 -0.90
C GLY A 37 8.17 -3.18 -0.79
N CYS A 38 7.20 -3.73 -1.51
CA CYS A 38 5.78 -3.40 -1.42
C CYS A 38 5.03 -4.73 -1.29
N HIS A 39 4.32 -4.92 -0.18
CA HIS A 39 3.60 -6.17 0.10
C HIS A 39 2.16 -5.84 0.44
N MET A 40 1.25 -6.66 -0.08
CA MET A 40 -0.17 -6.57 0.21
C MET A 40 -0.74 -7.98 0.33
N ILE A 41 -1.56 -8.19 1.34
CA ILE A 41 -2.42 -9.37 1.46
C ILE A 41 -3.82 -8.89 1.78
N GLY A 42 -4.80 -9.35 1.02
CA GLY A 42 -6.18 -8.92 1.15
C GLY A 42 -6.87 -8.82 -0.20
N GLN A 43 -8.02 -8.18 -0.20
CA GLN A 43 -8.86 -8.09 -1.38
C GLN A 43 -8.18 -7.26 -2.49
N ALA A 44 -8.23 -7.77 -3.73
CA ALA A 44 -7.72 -7.14 -4.95
C ALA A 44 -6.18 -6.94 -4.99
N ALA A 45 -5.43 -7.58 -4.09
CA ALA A 45 -3.97 -7.50 -4.08
C ALA A 45 -3.34 -7.98 -5.40
N ASP A 46 -4.00 -8.94 -6.05
CA ASP A 46 -3.72 -9.50 -7.37
C ASP A 46 -3.69 -8.46 -8.49
N GLU A 47 -4.58 -7.46 -8.44
CA GLU A 47 -4.65 -6.38 -9.45
C GLU A 47 -3.86 -5.13 -9.04
N ILE A 48 -3.84 -4.81 -7.74
CA ILE A 48 -3.24 -3.57 -7.23
C ILE A 48 -1.72 -3.56 -7.38
N ILE A 49 -1.06 -4.69 -7.13
CA ILE A 49 0.41 -4.72 -7.02
C ILE A 49 1.13 -4.42 -8.35
N GLN A 50 0.47 -4.67 -9.49
CA GLN A 50 1.04 -4.46 -10.82
C GLN A 50 1.41 -2.98 -11.07
N GLY A 51 0.56 -2.04 -10.66
CA GLY A 51 0.84 -0.60 -10.80
C GLY A 51 2.04 -0.16 -9.96
N PHE A 52 2.13 -0.64 -8.71
CA PHE A 52 3.25 -0.33 -7.82
C PHE A 52 4.56 -0.98 -8.29
N ALA A 53 4.52 -2.14 -8.96
CA ALA A 53 5.71 -2.76 -9.54
C ALA A 53 6.42 -1.83 -10.55
N VAL A 54 5.65 -1.09 -11.36
CA VAL A 54 6.20 -0.08 -12.29
C VAL A 54 6.89 1.05 -11.51
N ALA A 55 6.23 1.61 -10.49
CA ALA A 55 6.81 2.67 -9.67
C ALA A 55 8.11 2.25 -8.95
N LEU A 56 8.14 1.05 -8.38
CA LEU A 56 9.34 0.48 -7.76
C LEU A 56 10.47 0.29 -8.78
N LYS A 57 10.15 -0.17 -10.00
CA LYS A 57 11.13 -0.32 -11.08
C LYS A 57 11.73 1.02 -11.51
N MET A 58 10.94 2.10 -11.47
CA MET A 58 11.39 3.48 -11.70
C MET A 58 12.19 4.06 -10.51
N GLY A 59 12.26 3.35 -9.39
CA GLY A 59 13.05 3.75 -8.22
C GLY A 59 12.32 4.66 -7.24
N ALA A 60 10.98 4.57 -7.18
CA ALA A 60 10.15 5.37 -6.28
C ALA A 60 10.64 5.35 -4.82
N THR A 61 10.47 6.49 -4.17
CA THR A 61 10.71 6.77 -2.76
C THR A 61 9.38 6.86 -2.00
N LYS A 62 9.43 6.86 -0.67
CA LYS A 62 8.24 7.13 0.15
C LYS A 62 7.58 8.47 -0.20
N SER A 63 8.37 9.49 -0.53
CA SER A 63 7.84 10.80 -0.96
C SER A 63 7.04 10.73 -2.25
N ASP A 64 7.40 9.84 -3.20
CA ASP A 64 6.63 9.70 -4.45
C ASP A 64 5.25 9.08 -4.18
N PHE A 65 5.17 8.16 -3.22
CA PHE A 65 3.89 7.62 -2.75
C PHE A 65 3.07 8.70 -2.05
N ASP A 66 3.68 9.48 -1.15
CA ASP A 66 2.97 10.54 -0.39
C ASP A 66 2.49 11.71 -1.25
N ASN A 67 3.22 11.99 -2.34
CA ASN A 67 2.85 13.01 -3.32
C ASN A 67 1.80 12.52 -4.32
N THR A 68 1.43 11.22 -4.28
CA THR A 68 0.36 10.67 -5.12
C THR A 68 -0.97 10.83 -4.40
N VAL A 69 -1.90 11.58 -5.01
CA VAL A 69 -3.25 11.76 -4.46
C VAL A 69 -3.97 10.41 -4.38
N ALA A 70 -4.52 10.11 -3.21
CA ALA A 70 -5.31 8.92 -2.94
C ALA A 70 -6.57 8.85 -3.82
N ILE A 71 -6.91 7.63 -4.27
CA ILE A 71 -8.21 7.34 -4.90
C ILE A 71 -9.13 6.73 -3.86
N HIS A 72 -10.21 7.43 -3.52
CA HIS A 72 -11.13 7.01 -2.46
C HIS A 72 -12.52 6.66 -3.01
N PRO A 73 -13.20 5.58 -2.52
CA PRO A 73 -12.75 4.61 -1.52
C PRO A 73 -12.10 3.36 -2.15
N THR A 74 -10.82 3.10 -1.88
CA THR A 74 -10.12 1.92 -2.42
C THR A 74 -9.19 1.26 -1.39
N ALA A 75 -8.86 -0.02 -1.60
CA ALA A 75 -7.81 -0.66 -0.79
C ALA A 75 -6.40 -0.14 -1.14
N ALA A 76 -6.22 0.32 -2.38
CA ALA A 76 -4.94 0.78 -2.89
C ALA A 76 -4.50 2.12 -2.28
N GLU A 77 -5.46 2.97 -1.87
CA GLU A 77 -5.13 4.26 -1.24
C GLU A 77 -4.29 4.10 0.03
N GLU A 78 -4.48 2.99 0.75
CA GLU A 78 -3.74 2.66 1.97
C GLU A 78 -2.24 2.50 1.73
N LEU A 79 -1.77 2.26 0.48
CA LEU A 79 -0.34 2.23 0.16
C LEU A 79 0.27 3.63 0.02
N VAL A 80 -0.52 4.64 -0.39
CA VAL A 80 -0.07 6.03 -0.61
C VAL A 80 -0.38 6.96 0.58
N THR A 81 -1.02 6.46 1.63
CA THR A 81 -1.38 7.23 2.84
C THR A 81 -0.66 6.77 4.12
N LEU A 82 0.26 5.80 4.02
CA LEU A 82 0.99 5.25 5.18
C LEU A 82 1.82 6.30 5.92
N ARG A 83 1.94 6.16 7.24
CA ARG A 83 2.73 7.04 8.13
C ARG A 83 3.66 6.27 9.05
#